data_AF-A0A4V3GKY5-F1
#
_entry.id   AF-A0A4V3GKY5-F1
#
_cell.length_a   1.000
_cell.length_b   1.000
_cell.length_c   1.000
_cell.angle_alpha   90.00
_cell.angle_beta   90.00
_cell.angle_gamma   90.00
#
_symmetry.space_group_name_H-M   'P 1'
#
loop_
_entity.id
_entity.type
_entity.pdbx_description
1 polymer ?
#
loop_
_entity_poly.entity_id
_entity_poly.type
_entity_poly.pdbx_seq_one_letter_code
_entity_poly.pdbx_strand_id
1 'polypeptide(L)'
;MPHSTRQDIHDQREQNKMGLDTYFLDKNNLFDPAIDKLITDIKTQMETISDEMEGWDSIKEDDPERYAELEDQMDQSGTSILEQQRDATMDMIYLQDQLIALMEMKIVYAVKSLEINISRLLRAAFYTNQRFHQWTVVVEFMKGKGIQVNKLDGYTEINQLRSVNNAIKHSGEVDESTKNIPEFERWKVFSSRSLGDFYERISRYPSIFLKSLIAAIHSELYVFSDSKLDEMTRSIVLRMNKEDALKFARKILAEYGDQK
;
A
#
# COMPACT_ATOMS: atom_id res chain seq x y z
N MET A 1 -41.16 20.77 19.82
CA MET A 1 -40.55 20.41 18.52
C MET A 1 -39.09 20.82 18.58
N PRO A 2 -38.13 19.93 18.30
CA PRO A 2 -36.73 20.21 18.54
C PRO A 2 -36.23 21.20 17.49
N HIS A 3 -35.76 22.35 17.95
CA HIS A 3 -34.88 23.23 17.18
C HIS A 3 -33.63 22.42 16.84
N SER A 4 -33.59 21.88 15.61
CA SER A 4 -32.37 21.41 14.99
C SER A 4 -31.43 22.61 14.95
N THR A 5 -30.46 22.61 15.85
CA THR A 5 -29.33 23.54 15.88
C THR A 5 -28.73 23.53 14.48
N ARG A 6 -28.93 24.63 13.73
CA ARG A 6 -28.06 24.99 12.62
C ARG A 6 -26.66 25.02 13.19
N GLN A 7 -25.94 23.92 12.99
CA GLN A 7 -24.51 23.91 13.20
C GLN A 7 -23.95 25.01 12.30
N ASP A 8 -23.21 25.96 12.89
CA ASP A 8 -22.64 27.07 12.14
C ASP A 8 -21.87 26.49 10.95
N ILE A 9 -22.07 27.03 9.74
CA ILE A 9 -21.36 26.59 8.54
C ILE A 9 -19.84 26.73 8.77
N HIS A 10 -19.44 27.71 9.58
CA HIS A 10 -18.06 27.82 10.05
C HIS A 10 -17.62 26.59 10.85
N ASP A 11 -18.39 26.17 11.86
CA ASP A 11 -18.11 24.99 12.67
C ASP A 11 -18.06 23.71 11.82
N GLN A 12 -19.02 23.55 10.90
CA GLN A 12 -19.05 22.42 9.98
C GLN A 12 -17.79 22.39 9.09
N ARG A 13 -17.38 23.56 8.59
CA ARG A 13 -16.16 23.70 7.78
C ARG A 13 -14.91 23.35 8.58
N GLU A 14 -14.76 23.88 9.79
CA GLU A 14 -13.60 23.59 10.64
C GLU A 14 -13.57 22.11 11.07
N GLN A 15 -14.73 21.50 11.37
CA GLN A 15 -14.81 20.06 11.63
C GLN A 15 -14.39 19.22 10.43
N ASN A 16 -14.87 19.56 9.23
CA ASN A 16 -14.50 18.85 8.01
C ASN A 16 -13.01 19.00 7.68
N LYS A 17 -12.45 20.19 7.92
CA LYS A 17 -11.03 20.48 7.75
C LYS A 17 -10.18 19.68 8.74
N MET A 18 -10.52 19.74 10.03
CA MET A 18 -9.83 18.97 11.07
C MET A 18 -9.92 17.46 10.80
N GLY A 19 -11.10 16.96 10.41
CA GLY A 19 -11.28 15.54 10.07
C GLY A 19 -10.40 15.09 8.91
N LEU A 20 -10.21 15.94 7.90
CA LEU A 20 -9.29 15.70 6.79
C LEU A 20 -7.82 15.67 7.27
N ASP A 21 -7.41 16.63 8.08
CA ASP A 21 -6.05 16.75 8.61
C ASP A 21 -5.69 15.55 9.51
N THR A 22 -6.65 15.05 10.28
CA THR A 22 -6.45 13.90 11.19
C THR A 22 -6.64 12.54 10.52
N TYR A 23 -7.16 12.49 9.28
CA TYR A 23 -7.54 11.24 8.60
C TYR A 23 -6.41 10.21 8.54
N PHE A 24 -5.16 10.67 8.50
CA PHE A 24 -3.97 9.85 8.35
C PHE A 24 -3.46 9.22 9.66
N LEU A 25 -3.79 9.77 10.83
CA LEU A 25 -3.09 9.47 12.09
C LEU A 25 -3.11 7.98 12.50
N ASP A 26 -4.14 7.23 12.09
CA ASP A 26 -4.35 5.84 12.52
C ASP A 26 -4.20 4.81 11.38
N LYS A 27 -3.54 5.16 10.26
CA LYS A 27 -3.46 4.30 9.06
C LYS A 27 -2.18 3.47 8.98
N ASN A 28 -1.81 2.84 10.09
CA ASN A 28 -0.72 1.86 10.11
C ASN A 28 -1.16 0.54 9.47
N ASN A 29 -0.20 -0.16 8.85
CA ASN A 29 -0.42 -1.49 8.32
C ASN A 29 -0.44 -2.51 9.48
N LEU A 30 -1.63 -2.91 9.91
CA LEU A 30 -1.80 -3.88 11.00
C LEU A 30 -1.45 -5.32 10.59
N PHE A 31 -1.28 -5.59 9.29
CA PHE A 31 -0.96 -6.90 8.77
C PHE A 31 0.54 -7.22 8.93
N ASP A 32 1.40 -6.22 8.77
CA ASP A 32 2.85 -6.43 8.76
C ASP A 32 3.39 -7.11 10.03
N PRO A 33 3.05 -6.67 11.26
CA PRO A 33 3.61 -7.29 12.46
C PRO A 33 3.28 -8.78 12.59
N ALA A 34 2.07 -9.18 12.16
CA ALA A 34 1.65 -10.58 12.24
C ALA A 34 2.41 -11.45 11.22
N ILE A 35 2.62 -10.92 10.01
CA ILE A 35 3.32 -11.64 8.94
C ILE A 35 4.84 -11.65 9.17
N ASP A 36 5.40 -10.57 9.71
CA ASP A 36 6.83 -10.48 10.02
C ASP A 36 7.24 -11.56 11.01
N LYS A 37 6.40 -11.84 12.01
CA LYS A 37 6.62 -12.95 12.92
C LYS A 37 6.67 -14.29 12.18
N LEU A 38 5.71 -14.57 11.31
CA LEU A 38 5.69 -15.83 10.54
C LEU A 38 6.89 -15.96 9.60
N ILE A 39 7.31 -14.85 8.97
CA ILE A 39 8.51 -14.82 8.13
C ILE A 39 9.76 -15.13 8.97
N THR A 40 9.88 -14.54 10.15
CA THR A 40 10.99 -14.83 11.07
C THR A 40 10.98 -16.31 11.49
N ASP A 41 9.84 -16.84 11.91
CA ASP A 41 9.70 -18.23 12.35
C ASP A 41 10.08 -19.22 11.22
N ILE A 42 9.69 -18.94 9.98
CA ILE A 42 10.06 -19.78 8.82
C ILE A 42 11.55 -19.67 8.50
N LYS A 43 12.13 -18.46 8.53
CA LYS A 43 13.56 -18.28 8.28
C LYS A 43 14.40 -19.03 9.32
N THR A 44 14.02 -18.98 10.58
CA THR A 44 14.71 -19.73 11.64
C THR A 44 14.59 -21.26 11.45
N GLN A 45 13.45 -21.76 10.97
CA GLN A 45 13.31 -23.18 10.60
C GLN A 45 14.24 -23.56 9.44
N MET A 46 14.32 -22.71 8.39
CA MET A 46 15.22 -22.95 7.27
C MET A 46 16.69 -22.92 7.69
N GLU A 47 17.08 -22.00 8.56
CA GLU A 47 18.44 -21.95 9.14
C GLU A 47 18.74 -23.23 9.92
N THR A 48 17.80 -23.71 10.74
CA THR A 48 17.99 -24.97 11.49
C THR A 48 18.19 -26.17 10.56
N ILE A 49 17.38 -26.30 9.51
CA ILE A 49 17.52 -27.40 8.54
C ILE A 49 18.85 -27.28 7.77
N SER A 50 19.25 -26.07 7.40
CA SER A 50 20.52 -25.81 6.71
C SER A 50 21.72 -26.22 7.59
N ASP A 51 21.71 -25.84 8.87
CA ASP A 51 22.76 -26.18 9.83
C ASP A 51 22.86 -27.70 10.05
N GLU A 52 21.71 -28.39 10.11
CA GLU A 52 21.67 -29.86 10.20
C GLU A 52 22.30 -30.51 8.97
N MET A 53 21.94 -30.04 7.76
CA MET A 53 22.50 -30.54 6.50
C MET A 53 24.02 -30.31 6.40
N GLU A 54 24.50 -29.11 6.74
CA GLU A 54 25.93 -28.79 6.78
C GLU A 54 26.69 -29.65 7.80
N GLY A 55 26.05 -29.97 8.93
CA GLY A 55 26.60 -30.88 9.93
C GLY A 55 26.83 -32.29 9.38
N TRP A 56 25.88 -32.82 8.61
CA TRP A 56 26.04 -34.13 7.95
C TRP A 56 27.17 -34.13 6.93
N ASP A 57 27.27 -33.08 6.11
CA ASP A 57 28.32 -32.95 5.09
C ASP A 57 29.71 -32.82 5.75
N SER A 58 29.80 -32.07 6.85
CA SER A 58 31.04 -31.91 7.63
C SER A 58 31.51 -33.23 8.22
N ILE A 59 30.61 -34.02 8.84
CA ILE A 59 30.95 -35.34 9.39
C ILE A 59 31.43 -36.28 8.28
N LYS A 60 30.77 -36.24 7.12
CA LYS A 60 31.12 -37.07 5.97
C LYS A 60 32.51 -36.76 5.42
N GLU A 61 32.91 -35.49 5.42
CA GLU A 61 34.21 -35.03 4.94
C GLU A 61 35.33 -35.25 5.99
N ASP A 62 35.05 -34.92 7.24
CA ASP A 62 36.05 -34.90 8.32
C ASP A 62 36.28 -36.29 8.96
N ASP A 63 35.24 -37.13 9.06
CA ASP A 63 35.30 -38.46 9.69
C ASP A 63 34.42 -39.49 8.95
N PRO A 64 34.89 -40.02 7.81
CA PRO A 64 34.11 -40.97 7.00
C PRO A 64 33.77 -42.29 7.71
N GLU A 65 34.62 -42.73 8.65
CA GLU A 65 34.35 -43.95 9.45
C GLU A 65 33.16 -43.71 10.38
N ARG A 66 33.15 -42.55 11.07
CA ARG A 66 32.02 -42.15 11.90
C ARG A 66 30.74 -41.97 11.10
N TYR A 67 30.83 -41.40 9.90
CA TYR A 67 29.68 -41.27 9.01
C TYR A 67 29.09 -42.65 8.65
N ALA A 68 29.93 -43.63 8.31
CA ALA A 68 29.49 -44.99 7.99
C ALA A 68 28.84 -45.70 9.21
N GLU A 69 29.37 -45.50 10.42
CA GLU A 69 28.73 -46.03 11.64
C GLU A 69 27.33 -45.45 11.87
N LEU A 70 27.15 -44.16 11.60
CA LEU A 70 25.85 -43.49 11.74
C LEU A 70 24.86 -43.97 10.68
N GLU A 71 25.33 -44.17 9.45
CA GLU A 71 24.53 -44.74 8.36
C GLU A 71 24.04 -46.15 8.73
N ASP A 72 24.92 -47.02 9.21
CA ASP A 72 24.57 -48.37 9.66
C ASP A 72 23.57 -48.37 10.83
N GLN A 73 23.73 -47.45 11.79
CA GLN A 73 22.79 -47.31 12.91
C GLN A 73 21.40 -46.86 12.46
N MET A 74 21.36 -45.94 11.50
CA MET A 74 20.12 -45.43 10.96
C MET A 74 19.39 -46.50 10.13
N ASP A 75 20.11 -47.25 9.29
CA ASP A 75 19.55 -48.35 8.52
C ASP A 75 18.93 -49.42 9.43
N GLN A 76 19.55 -49.70 10.59
CA GLN A 76 18.97 -50.59 11.61
C GLN A 76 17.67 -50.05 12.24
N SER A 77 17.50 -48.73 12.27
CA SER A 77 16.27 -48.06 12.73
C SER A 77 15.18 -47.97 11.65
N GLY A 78 15.50 -48.38 10.41
CA GLY A 78 14.58 -48.37 9.28
C GLY A 78 14.48 -47.02 8.57
N THR A 79 15.52 -46.19 8.64
CA THR A 79 15.59 -44.88 7.96
C THR A 79 17.02 -44.67 7.46
N SER A 80 17.22 -44.17 6.25
CA SER A 80 18.58 -43.87 5.76
C SER A 80 18.93 -42.38 5.88
N ILE A 81 20.23 -42.04 5.96
CA ILE A 81 20.69 -40.63 5.93
C ILE A 81 20.24 -39.95 4.63
N LEU A 82 20.26 -40.68 3.52
CA LEU A 82 19.80 -40.19 2.23
C LEU A 82 18.31 -39.81 2.23
N GLU A 83 17.47 -40.60 2.90
CA GLU A 83 16.05 -40.28 3.07
C GLU A 83 15.87 -39.01 3.90
N GLN A 84 16.62 -38.85 5.00
CA GLN A 84 16.55 -37.62 5.81
C GLN A 84 17.02 -36.38 5.04
N GLN A 85 18.11 -36.47 4.28
CA GLN A 85 18.59 -35.36 3.44
C GLN A 85 17.57 -34.98 2.36
N ARG A 86 16.89 -35.98 1.78
CA ARG A 86 15.82 -35.75 0.81
C ARG A 86 14.63 -35.06 1.48
N ASP A 87 14.22 -35.51 2.66
CA ASP A 87 13.09 -34.93 3.39
C ASP A 87 13.41 -33.48 3.79
N ALA A 88 14.61 -33.22 4.32
CA ALA A 88 15.10 -31.87 4.61
C ALA A 88 15.08 -30.95 3.38
N THR A 89 15.50 -31.47 2.21
CA THR A 89 15.45 -30.72 0.94
C THR A 89 14.01 -30.38 0.56
N MET A 90 13.08 -31.32 0.71
CA MET A 90 11.66 -31.10 0.42
C MET A 90 11.05 -30.07 1.37
N ASP A 91 11.40 -30.12 2.65
CA ASP A 91 10.97 -29.15 3.65
C ASP A 91 11.51 -27.74 3.33
N MET A 92 12.78 -27.62 2.93
CA MET A 92 13.37 -26.35 2.50
C MET A 92 12.65 -25.75 1.29
N ILE A 93 12.29 -26.57 0.29
CA ILE A 93 11.51 -26.13 -0.86
C ILE A 93 10.14 -25.62 -0.41
N TYR A 94 9.47 -26.37 0.47
CA TYR A 94 8.15 -25.99 0.98
C TYR A 94 8.18 -24.69 1.78
N LEU A 95 9.16 -24.52 2.68
CA LEU A 95 9.34 -23.30 3.46
C LEU A 95 9.65 -22.09 2.56
N GLN A 96 10.44 -22.30 1.50
CA GLN A 96 10.74 -21.26 0.53
C GLN A 96 9.49 -20.81 -0.24
N ASP A 97 8.63 -21.74 -0.65
CA ASP A 97 7.34 -21.43 -1.29
C ASP A 97 6.43 -20.66 -0.33
N GLN A 98 6.38 -21.03 0.95
CA GLN A 98 5.66 -20.28 1.97
C GLN A 98 6.19 -18.86 2.14
N LEU A 99 7.51 -18.66 2.16
CA LEU A 99 8.10 -17.32 2.25
C LEU A 99 7.71 -16.44 1.06
N ILE A 100 7.73 -17.00 -0.16
CA ILE A 100 7.29 -16.28 -1.36
C ILE A 100 5.83 -15.84 -1.18
N ALA A 101 4.94 -16.77 -0.84
CA ALA A 101 3.51 -16.48 -0.64
C ALA A 101 3.27 -15.41 0.43
N LEU A 102 4.00 -15.44 1.55
CA LEU A 102 3.88 -14.43 2.61
C LEU A 102 4.33 -13.04 2.10
N MET A 103 5.42 -12.96 1.35
CA MET A 103 5.88 -11.69 0.77
C MET A 103 4.91 -11.14 -0.27
N GLU A 104 4.35 -11.99 -1.13
CA GLU A 104 3.29 -11.62 -2.07
C GLU A 104 2.08 -11.05 -1.34
N MET A 105 1.66 -11.69 -0.25
CA MET A 105 0.54 -11.24 0.55
C MET A 105 0.77 -9.88 1.21
N LYS A 106 2.00 -9.57 1.65
CA LYS A 106 2.33 -8.21 2.15
C LYS A 106 2.11 -7.15 1.08
N ILE A 107 2.56 -7.41 -0.15
CA ILE A 107 2.40 -6.50 -1.30
C ILE A 107 0.91 -6.32 -1.65
N VAL A 108 0.17 -7.43 -1.78
CA VAL A 108 -1.26 -7.42 -2.10
C VAL A 108 -2.06 -6.66 -1.04
N TYR A 109 -1.76 -6.90 0.24
CA TYR A 109 -2.40 -6.19 1.34
C TYR A 109 -2.07 -4.69 1.32
N ALA A 110 -0.82 -4.31 1.07
CA ALA A 110 -0.41 -2.91 1.03
C ALA A 110 -1.19 -2.12 -0.04
N VAL A 111 -1.33 -2.68 -1.26
CA VAL A 111 -2.16 -2.09 -2.32
C VAL A 111 -3.61 -2.01 -1.88
N LYS A 112 -4.16 -3.08 -1.30
CA LYS A 112 -5.56 -3.11 -0.91
C LYS A 112 -5.88 -2.08 0.17
N SER A 113 -5.01 -1.96 1.17
CA SER A 113 -5.10 -0.95 2.23
C SER A 113 -5.09 0.46 1.65
N LEU A 114 -4.15 0.74 0.73
CA LEU A 114 -4.07 2.02 0.04
C LEU A 114 -5.35 2.36 -0.73
N GLU A 115 -5.88 1.43 -1.54
CA GLU A 115 -7.12 1.62 -2.31
C GLU A 115 -8.33 1.93 -1.41
N ILE A 116 -8.46 1.21 -0.29
CA ILE A 116 -9.52 1.44 0.69
C ILE A 116 -9.38 2.85 1.29
N ASN A 117 -8.16 3.23 1.68
CA ASN A 117 -7.90 4.51 2.29
C ASN A 117 -8.14 5.69 1.34
N ILE A 118 -7.73 5.58 0.07
CA ILE A 118 -8.02 6.58 -0.97
C ILE A 118 -9.53 6.67 -1.20
N SER A 119 -10.21 5.54 -1.39
CA SER A 119 -11.65 5.52 -1.66
C SER A 119 -12.45 6.19 -0.55
N ARG A 120 -12.11 5.90 0.71
CA ARG A 120 -12.75 6.50 1.89
C ARG A 120 -12.44 8.00 1.99
N LEU A 121 -11.18 8.39 1.76
CA LEU A 121 -10.75 9.79 1.75
C LEU A 121 -11.54 10.61 0.72
N LEU A 122 -11.62 10.15 -0.53
CA LEU A 122 -12.30 10.88 -1.60
C LEU A 122 -13.80 11.00 -1.37
N ARG A 123 -14.44 9.95 -0.83
CA ARG A 123 -15.87 10.00 -0.46
C ARG A 123 -16.14 11.00 0.66
N ALA A 124 -15.27 11.02 1.68
CA ALA A 124 -15.39 11.97 2.78
C ALA A 124 -15.15 13.41 2.33
N ALA A 125 -14.13 13.64 1.50
CA ALA A 125 -13.71 14.98 1.08
C ALA A 125 -14.67 15.62 0.06
N PHE A 126 -15.19 14.85 -0.90
CA PHE A 126 -15.95 15.39 -2.04
C PHE A 126 -17.43 14.99 -2.07
N TYR A 127 -17.94 14.31 -1.04
CA TYR A 127 -19.34 13.86 -0.93
C TYR A 127 -19.86 13.17 -2.22
N THR A 128 -19.03 12.31 -2.82
CA THR A 128 -19.33 11.65 -4.10
C THR A 128 -19.76 10.20 -3.93
N ASN A 129 -20.70 9.76 -4.78
CA ASN A 129 -21.13 8.35 -4.89
C ASN A 129 -20.26 7.53 -5.85
N GLN A 130 -19.22 8.14 -6.44
CA GLN A 130 -18.35 7.48 -7.39
C GLN A 130 -17.62 6.28 -6.76
N ARG A 131 -17.52 5.20 -7.54
CA ARG A 131 -16.83 3.97 -7.13
C ARG A 131 -15.38 4.01 -7.62
N PHE A 132 -14.45 4.27 -6.70
CA PHE A 132 -13.00 4.30 -6.93
C PHE A 132 -12.38 2.89 -6.93
N HIS A 133 -12.94 1.99 -7.73
CA HIS A 133 -12.51 0.59 -7.83
C HIS A 133 -11.31 0.38 -8.77
N GLN A 134 -11.02 1.38 -9.62
CA GLN A 134 -9.88 1.39 -10.54
C GLN A 134 -9.05 2.64 -10.29
N TRP A 135 -7.73 2.52 -10.38
CA TRP A 135 -6.82 3.65 -10.21
C TRP A 135 -7.01 4.75 -11.27
N THR A 136 -7.31 4.37 -12.52
CA THR A 136 -7.59 5.32 -13.61
C THR A 136 -8.73 6.26 -13.22
N VAL A 137 -9.79 5.71 -12.63
CA VAL A 137 -10.94 6.47 -12.13
C VAL A 137 -10.53 7.44 -11.01
N VAL A 138 -9.60 7.05 -10.14
CA VAL A 138 -9.03 7.96 -9.12
C VAL A 138 -8.28 9.11 -9.81
N VAL A 139 -7.36 8.80 -10.72
CA VAL A 139 -6.54 9.80 -11.43
C VAL A 139 -7.41 10.79 -12.21
N GLU A 140 -8.40 10.30 -12.95
CA GLU A 140 -9.31 11.13 -13.73
C GLU A 140 -10.17 12.03 -12.83
N PHE A 141 -10.70 11.48 -11.74
CA PHE A 141 -11.47 12.24 -10.78
C PHE A 141 -10.66 13.37 -10.17
N MET A 142 -9.43 13.09 -9.73
CA MET A 142 -8.52 14.09 -9.15
C MET A 142 -8.10 15.14 -10.16
N LYS A 143 -7.84 14.75 -11.41
CA LYS A 143 -7.57 15.69 -12.51
C LYS A 143 -8.75 16.63 -12.75
N GLY A 144 -9.99 16.12 -12.67
CA GLY A 144 -11.20 16.94 -12.73
C GLY A 144 -11.36 17.93 -11.56
N LYS A 145 -10.60 17.74 -10.47
CA LYS A 145 -10.48 18.67 -9.33
C LYS A 145 -9.22 19.54 -9.41
N GLY A 146 -8.53 19.56 -10.55
CA GLY A 146 -7.29 20.32 -10.72
C GLY A 146 -6.05 19.71 -10.05
N ILE A 147 -6.16 18.51 -9.46
CA ILE A 147 -5.06 17.85 -8.75
C ILE A 147 -4.35 16.88 -9.68
N GLN A 148 -3.05 17.11 -9.88
CA GLN A 148 -2.19 16.27 -10.72
C GLN A 148 -1.55 15.17 -9.89
N VAL A 149 -2.18 14.00 -9.84
CA VAL A 149 -1.76 12.85 -9.00
C VAL A 149 -0.32 12.41 -9.27
N ASN A 150 0.14 12.52 -10.52
CA ASN A 150 1.50 12.16 -10.91
C ASN A 150 2.60 13.10 -10.36
N LYS A 151 2.22 14.22 -9.74
CA LYS A 151 3.13 15.15 -9.07
C LYS A 151 3.14 14.98 -7.55
N LEU A 152 2.32 14.09 -7.00
CA LEU A 152 2.28 13.83 -5.57
C LEU A 152 3.49 13.01 -5.14
N ASP A 153 3.96 13.26 -3.93
CA ASP A 153 5.09 12.52 -3.36
C ASP A 153 4.76 11.04 -3.27
N GLY A 154 5.72 10.18 -3.65
CA GLY A 154 5.55 8.74 -3.63
C GLY A 154 4.71 8.16 -4.77
N TYR A 155 4.25 8.96 -5.73
CA TYR A 155 3.46 8.46 -6.86
C TYR A 155 4.16 7.36 -7.67
N THR A 156 5.45 7.52 -7.93
CA THR A 156 6.26 6.55 -8.68
C THR A 156 6.25 5.20 -7.97
N GLU A 157 6.51 5.21 -6.67
CA GLU A 157 6.54 4.03 -5.81
C GLU A 157 5.15 3.38 -5.70
N ILE A 158 4.08 4.17 -5.57
CA ILE A 158 2.72 3.62 -5.62
C ILE A 158 2.44 2.91 -6.94
N ASN A 159 2.90 3.46 -8.06
CA ASN A 159 2.74 2.78 -9.35
C ASN A 159 3.58 1.50 -9.44
N GLN A 160 4.82 1.50 -8.95
CA GLN A 160 5.62 0.27 -8.87
C GLN A 160 4.92 -0.79 -8.01
N LEU A 161 4.42 -0.42 -6.83
CA LEU A 161 3.66 -1.31 -5.94
C LEU A 161 2.44 -1.91 -6.64
N ARG A 162 1.71 -1.10 -7.41
CA ARG A 162 0.56 -1.55 -8.20
C ARG A 162 0.95 -2.49 -9.33
N SER A 163 2.04 -2.21 -10.06
CA SER A 163 2.55 -3.09 -11.12
C SER A 163 2.92 -4.46 -10.57
N VAL A 164 3.66 -4.50 -9.47
CA VAL A 164 4.08 -5.77 -8.83
C VAL A 164 2.88 -6.57 -8.33
N ASN A 165 1.93 -5.92 -7.66
CA ASN A 165 0.68 -6.58 -7.25
C ASN A 165 -0.11 -7.15 -8.45
N ASN A 166 -0.12 -6.48 -9.59
CA ASN A 166 -0.79 -6.98 -10.79
C ASN A 166 -0.06 -8.19 -11.37
N ALA A 167 1.27 -8.16 -11.42
CA ALA A 167 2.09 -9.29 -11.84
C ALA A 167 1.85 -10.52 -10.93
N ILE A 168 1.90 -10.35 -9.61
CA ILE A 168 1.59 -11.40 -8.62
C ILE A 168 0.21 -12.02 -8.87
N LYS A 169 -0.82 -11.21 -9.12
CA LYS A 169 -2.20 -11.71 -9.31
C LYS A 169 -2.44 -12.48 -10.60
N HIS A 170 -1.62 -12.25 -11.63
CA HIS A 170 -1.92 -12.72 -12.98
C HIS A 170 -0.89 -13.70 -13.54
N SER A 171 0.40 -13.48 -13.28
CA SER A 171 1.48 -14.32 -13.81
C SER A 171 2.27 -15.02 -12.72
N GLY A 172 2.45 -14.41 -11.54
CA GLY A 172 3.46 -14.85 -10.56
C GLY A 172 4.90 -14.66 -11.06
N GLU A 173 5.09 -13.96 -12.18
CA GLU A 173 6.36 -13.79 -12.88
C GLU A 173 6.67 -12.32 -13.13
N VAL A 174 7.96 -12.02 -13.32
CA VAL A 174 8.43 -10.68 -13.67
C VAL A 174 8.09 -10.39 -15.14
N ASP A 175 7.38 -9.29 -15.37
CA ASP A 175 6.93 -8.83 -16.69
C ASP A 175 7.59 -7.49 -17.09
N GLU A 176 7.30 -7.01 -18.30
CA GLU A 176 7.81 -5.72 -18.78
C GLU A 176 7.44 -4.52 -17.86
N SER A 177 6.33 -4.62 -17.13
CA SER A 177 5.89 -3.56 -16.21
C SER A 177 6.69 -3.52 -14.91
N THR A 178 7.36 -4.62 -14.57
CA THR A 178 8.14 -4.80 -13.34
C THR A 178 9.65 -4.84 -13.59
N LYS A 179 10.12 -5.06 -14.82
CA LYS A 179 11.56 -5.06 -15.18
C LYS A 179 12.30 -3.75 -14.88
N ASN A 180 11.62 -2.62 -14.91
CA ASN A 180 12.22 -1.31 -14.60
C ASN A 180 12.35 -1.05 -13.08
N ILE A 181 11.99 -2.03 -12.25
CA ILE A 181 12.13 -1.97 -10.80
C ILE A 181 13.48 -2.61 -10.43
N PRO A 182 14.37 -1.91 -9.69
CA PRO A 182 15.74 -2.37 -9.44
C PRO A 182 15.83 -3.80 -8.88
N GLU A 183 14.88 -4.18 -8.01
CA GLU A 183 14.86 -5.49 -7.36
C GLU A 183 14.52 -6.65 -8.30
N PHE A 184 13.94 -6.36 -9.48
CA PHE A 184 13.44 -7.35 -10.42
C PHE A 184 14.18 -7.35 -11.78
N GLU A 185 15.07 -6.39 -12.03
CA GLU A 185 15.74 -6.18 -13.32
C GLU A 185 16.39 -7.45 -13.91
N ARG A 186 16.95 -8.30 -13.03
CA ARG A 186 17.69 -9.52 -13.42
C ARG A 186 16.91 -10.81 -13.25
N TRP A 187 15.67 -10.73 -12.77
CA TRP A 187 14.91 -11.91 -12.36
C TRP A 187 13.80 -12.21 -13.37
N LYS A 188 13.59 -13.50 -13.67
CA LYS A 188 12.44 -13.95 -14.47
C LYS A 188 11.22 -14.26 -13.61
N VAL A 189 11.46 -14.72 -12.39
CA VAL A 189 10.43 -15.13 -11.43
C VAL A 189 10.68 -14.39 -10.12
N PHE A 190 9.62 -14.11 -9.37
CA PHE A 190 9.76 -13.54 -8.05
C PHE A 190 10.41 -14.54 -7.09
N SER A 191 11.21 -14.02 -6.17
CA SER A 191 11.80 -14.79 -5.07
C SER A 191 11.44 -14.10 -3.75
N SER A 192 11.48 -14.85 -2.65
CA SER A 192 11.25 -14.29 -1.32
C SER A 192 12.21 -13.12 -1.03
N ARG A 193 13.46 -13.20 -1.50
CA ARG A 193 14.46 -12.14 -1.40
C ARG A 193 14.09 -10.90 -2.21
N SER A 194 13.85 -11.03 -3.51
CA SER A 194 13.57 -9.87 -4.36
C SER A 194 12.26 -9.17 -3.97
N LEU A 195 11.24 -9.93 -3.57
CA LEU A 195 10.00 -9.36 -3.03
C LEU A 195 10.21 -8.68 -1.69
N GLY A 196 11.03 -9.28 -0.80
CA GLY A 196 11.40 -8.72 0.49
C GLY A 196 12.12 -7.38 0.36
N ASP A 197 13.19 -7.33 -0.45
CA ASP A 197 13.97 -6.12 -0.71
C ASP A 197 13.09 -5.01 -1.31
N PHE A 198 12.22 -5.37 -2.25
CA PHE A 198 11.26 -4.45 -2.85
C PHE A 198 10.28 -3.90 -1.80
N TYR A 199 9.72 -4.78 -0.97
CA TYR A 199 8.75 -4.39 0.03
C TYR A 199 9.36 -3.47 1.08
N GLU A 200 10.58 -3.77 1.55
CA GLU A 200 11.30 -2.94 2.50
C GLU A 200 11.44 -1.51 1.99
N ARG A 201 11.89 -1.35 0.73
CA ARG A 201 12.01 -0.02 0.10
C ARG A 201 10.66 0.70 0.02
N ILE A 202 9.59 -0.01 -0.35
CA ILE A 202 8.32 0.61 -0.74
C ILE A 202 7.32 0.81 0.40
N SER A 203 7.48 0.07 1.50
CA SER A 203 6.54 -0.01 2.63
C SER A 203 6.09 1.34 3.19
N ARG A 204 6.98 2.34 3.21
CA ARG A 204 6.68 3.70 3.72
C ARG A 204 5.91 4.60 2.73
N TYR A 205 5.94 4.30 1.44
CA TYR A 205 5.42 5.20 0.41
C TYR A 205 3.89 5.31 0.35
N PRO A 206 3.08 4.28 0.69
CA PRO A 206 1.65 4.46 0.93
C PRO A 206 1.32 5.58 1.91
N SER A 207 2.08 5.70 2.99
CA SER A 207 1.93 6.78 3.97
C SER A 207 2.27 8.14 3.39
N ILE A 208 3.43 8.24 2.72
CA ILE A 208 3.90 9.46 2.08
C ILE A 208 2.90 9.96 1.03
N PHE A 209 2.44 9.06 0.15
CA PHE A 209 1.49 9.39 -0.89
C PHE A 209 0.14 9.83 -0.34
N LEU A 210 -0.40 9.13 0.67
CA LEU A 210 -1.65 9.54 1.29
C LEU A 210 -1.55 10.92 1.95
N LYS A 211 -0.43 11.24 2.62
CA LYS A 211 -0.21 12.58 3.18
C LYS A 211 -0.17 13.65 2.10
N SER A 212 0.58 13.40 1.02
CA SER A 212 0.67 14.34 -0.12
C SER A 212 -0.70 14.55 -0.78
N LEU A 213 -1.48 13.48 -0.94
CA LEU A 213 -2.85 13.53 -1.45
C LEU A 213 -3.79 14.32 -0.55
N ILE A 214 -3.74 14.10 0.77
CA ILE A 214 -4.54 14.85 1.75
C ILE A 214 -4.21 16.33 1.69
N ALA A 215 -2.93 16.70 1.64
CA ALA A 215 -2.51 18.10 1.52
C ALA A 215 -3.01 18.75 0.23
N ALA A 216 -2.95 18.04 -0.90
CA ALA A 216 -3.49 18.52 -2.17
C ALA A 216 -5.02 18.70 -2.12
N ILE A 217 -5.75 17.77 -1.52
CA ILE A 217 -7.20 17.87 -1.31
C ILE A 217 -7.54 19.03 -0.37
N HIS A 218 -6.79 19.19 0.72
CA HIS A 218 -6.98 20.30 1.66
C HIS A 218 -6.81 21.64 0.95
N SER A 219 -5.72 21.79 0.17
CA SER A 219 -5.50 23.00 -0.63
C SER A 219 -6.65 23.25 -1.60
N GLU A 220 -7.13 22.20 -2.27
CA GLU A 220 -8.23 22.34 -3.22
C GLU A 220 -9.55 22.74 -2.54
N LEU A 221 -9.86 22.19 -1.37
CA LEU A 221 -11.14 22.45 -0.70
C LEU A 221 -11.17 23.75 0.12
N TYR A 222 -10.03 24.15 0.70
CA TYR A 222 -10.03 25.18 1.74
C TYR A 222 -9.13 26.39 1.46
N VAL A 223 -8.28 26.33 0.43
CA VAL A 223 -7.40 27.44 0.03
C VAL A 223 -7.92 28.08 -1.26
N PHE A 224 -8.37 29.33 -1.15
CA PHE A 224 -8.90 30.12 -2.26
C PHE A 224 -7.89 31.22 -2.63
N SER A 225 -7.01 30.93 -3.60
CA SER A 225 -6.11 31.94 -4.17
C SER A 225 -6.88 32.90 -5.08
N ASP A 226 -6.35 34.10 -5.30
CA ASP A 226 -6.94 35.08 -6.22
C ASP A 226 -7.18 34.48 -7.62
N SER A 227 -6.21 33.71 -8.14
CA SER A 227 -6.37 33.03 -9.42
C SER A 227 -7.54 32.03 -9.44
N LYS A 228 -7.77 31.31 -8.33
CA LYS A 228 -8.89 30.36 -8.21
C LYS A 228 -10.21 31.12 -8.11
N LEU A 229 -10.24 32.19 -7.33
CA LEU A 229 -11.41 33.08 -7.22
C LEU A 229 -11.74 33.71 -8.58
N ASP A 230 -10.75 34.13 -9.34
CA ASP A 230 -10.92 34.69 -10.69
C ASP A 230 -11.51 33.66 -11.66
N GLU A 231 -11.00 32.43 -11.67
CA GLU A 231 -11.51 31.35 -12.52
C GLU A 231 -12.97 31.02 -12.19
N MET A 232 -13.29 30.87 -10.89
CA MET A 232 -14.65 30.65 -10.42
C MET A 232 -15.56 31.82 -10.82
N THR A 233 -15.10 33.06 -10.62
CA THR A 233 -15.86 34.28 -10.95
C THR A 233 -16.14 34.36 -12.44
N ARG A 234 -15.14 34.14 -13.30
CA ARG A 234 -15.32 34.11 -14.77
C ARG A 234 -16.35 33.06 -15.18
N SER A 235 -16.26 31.86 -14.60
CA SER A 235 -17.19 30.76 -14.88
C SER A 235 -18.64 31.11 -14.51
N ILE A 236 -18.86 31.88 -13.44
CA ILE A 236 -20.18 32.28 -12.97
C ILE A 236 -20.71 33.48 -13.77
N VAL A 237 -19.89 34.52 -13.98
CA VAL A 237 -20.28 35.76 -14.69
C VAL A 237 -20.69 35.49 -16.14
N LEU A 238 -20.11 34.48 -16.79
CA LEU A 238 -20.54 34.05 -18.14
C LEU A 238 -21.98 33.52 -18.19
N ARG A 239 -22.56 33.13 -17.05
CA ARG A 239 -23.87 32.47 -16.95
C ARG A 239 -24.89 33.24 -16.11
N MET A 240 -24.48 34.32 -15.45
CA MET A 240 -25.33 35.14 -14.58
C MET A 240 -25.42 36.57 -15.09
N ASN A 241 -26.62 37.13 -15.06
CA ASN A 241 -26.79 38.58 -15.18
C ASN A 241 -26.43 39.27 -13.83
N LYS A 242 -26.37 40.60 -13.85
CA LYS A 242 -25.99 41.41 -12.69
C LYS A 242 -26.92 41.22 -11.48
N GLU A 243 -28.22 41.05 -11.70
CA GLU A 243 -29.20 40.91 -10.62
C GLU A 243 -29.05 39.57 -9.90
N ASP A 244 -28.93 38.48 -10.67
CA ASP A 244 -28.70 37.12 -10.14
C ASP A 244 -27.38 37.02 -9.39
N ALA A 245 -26.32 37.66 -9.89
CA ALA A 245 -25.02 37.73 -9.22
C ALA A 245 -25.11 38.43 -7.86
N LEU A 246 -25.81 39.57 -7.77
CA LEU A 246 -26.03 40.27 -6.50
C LEU A 246 -26.85 39.42 -5.51
N LYS A 247 -27.86 38.70 -6.00
CA LYS A 247 -28.65 37.78 -5.17
C LYS A 247 -27.81 36.61 -4.65
N PHE A 248 -26.93 36.06 -5.49
CA PHE A 248 -26.01 34.99 -5.11
C PHE A 248 -25.00 35.46 -4.04
N ALA A 249 -24.39 36.64 -4.23
CA ALA A 249 -23.47 37.22 -3.26
C ALA A 249 -24.11 37.43 -1.89
N ARG A 250 -25.35 37.97 -1.85
CA ARG A 250 -26.10 38.13 -0.58
C ARG A 250 -26.39 36.80 0.09
N LYS A 251 -26.74 35.75 -0.66
CA LYS A 251 -26.97 34.42 -0.11
C LYS A 251 -25.71 33.86 0.54
N ILE A 252 -24.54 33.99 -0.11
CA ILE A 252 -23.27 33.55 0.49
C ILE A 252 -22.99 34.32 1.78
N LEU A 253 -23.08 35.66 1.76
CA LEU A 253 -22.81 36.48 2.94
C LEU A 253 -23.74 36.16 4.11
N ALA A 254 -25.02 35.87 3.83
CA ALA A 254 -25.98 35.48 4.85
C ALA A 254 -25.63 34.15 5.56
N GLU A 255 -24.97 33.22 4.87
CA GLU A 255 -24.50 31.96 5.47
C GLU A 255 -23.28 32.13 6.40
N TYR A 256 -22.53 33.23 6.27
CA TYR A 256 -21.43 33.59 7.19
C TYR A 256 -21.87 34.48 8.36
N GLY A 257 -23.18 34.77 8.45
CA GLY A 257 -23.74 35.74 9.39
C GLY A 257 -23.44 37.18 8.97
N ASP A 258 -24.45 38.05 9.05
CA ASP A 258 -24.21 39.50 9.04
C ASP A 258 -23.31 39.83 10.24
N GLN A 259 -21.99 39.86 10.04
CA GLN A 259 -21.06 40.52 10.95
C GLN A 259 -21.28 42.03 10.78
N LYS A 260 -22.34 42.53 11.41
CA LYS A 260 -22.53 43.95 11.70
C LYS A 260 -22.21 44.23 13.15
#